data_AF-L9WWK2-F1
#
_entry.id   AF-L9WWK2-F1
#
_cell.length_a   1.000
_cell.length_b   1.000
_cell.length_c   1.000
_cell.angle_alpha   90.00
_cell.angle_beta   90.00
_cell.angle_gamma   90.00
#
_symmetry.space_group_name_H-M   'P 1'
#
loop_
_entity.id
_entity.type
_entity.pdbx_description
1 polymer ?
#
loop_
_entity_poly.entity_id
_entity_poly.type
_entity_poly.pdbx_seq_one_letter_code
_entity_poly.pdbx_strand_id
1 'polypeptide(L)'
;MTNSTAGIGGLFETRFSIGATVVAVLAVVLGIVLGVMGYQEMSLPLAGELSIVTGMVGLLFGLFFGIVAFVAAAYMDSGYGDDHGH
;
A
#
# COMPACT_ATOMS: atom_id res chain seq x y z
N MET A 1 10.34 35.91 -13.49
CA MET A 1 9.21 35.62 -12.59
C MET A 1 9.45 34.24 -12.02
N THR A 2 9.78 34.16 -10.73
CA THR A 2 10.02 32.92 -10.00
C THR A 2 8.66 32.29 -9.71
N ASN A 3 8.24 31.33 -10.54
CA ASN A 3 7.01 30.58 -10.29
C ASN A 3 7.35 29.38 -9.39
N SER A 4 7.56 29.65 -8.10
CA SER A 4 7.59 28.60 -7.08
C SER A 4 6.16 28.20 -6.77
N THR A 5 5.56 27.38 -7.64
CA THR A 5 4.44 26.56 -7.21
C THR A 5 5.05 25.46 -6.34
N ALA A 6 5.17 25.74 -5.04
CA ALA A 6 5.25 24.70 -4.02
C ALA A 6 3.90 23.97 -4.06
N GLY A 7 3.72 23.15 -5.09
CA GLY A 7 2.55 22.31 -5.25
C GLY A 7 2.60 21.33 -4.11
N ILE A 8 1.60 21.39 -3.25
CA ILE A 8 1.23 20.25 -2.40
C ILE A 8 0.80 19.18 -3.39
N GLY A 9 1.76 18.44 -3.96
CA GLY A 9 1.52 17.42 -4.97
C GLY A 9 0.60 16.37 -4.35
N GLY A 10 -0.61 16.25 -4.89
CA GLY A 10 -1.61 15.33 -4.35
C GLY A 10 -1.16 13.88 -4.53
N LEU A 11 -1.81 12.98 -3.79
CA LEU A 11 -1.59 11.52 -3.85
C LEU A 11 -1.73 10.92 -5.28
N PHE A 12 -2.25 11.69 -6.22
CA PHE A 12 -2.52 11.27 -7.60
C PHE A 12 -1.78 12.11 -8.65
N GLU A 13 -0.90 13.03 -8.25
CA GLU A 13 -0.18 13.90 -9.19
C GLU A 13 0.96 13.14 -9.90
N THR A 14 1.50 12.09 -9.29
CA THR A 14 2.79 11.50 -9.69
C THR A 14 2.70 9.99 -9.88
N ARG A 15 3.44 9.45 -10.86
CA ARG A 15 3.44 8.00 -11.16
C ARG A 15 3.86 7.15 -9.95
N PHE A 16 4.79 7.67 -9.16
CA PHE A 16 5.26 7.04 -7.94
C PHE A 16 4.16 7.02 -6.86
N SER A 17 3.50 8.15 -6.60
CA SER A 17 2.44 8.23 -5.58
C SER A 17 1.22 7.39 -5.95
N ILE A 18 0.83 7.36 -7.23
CA ILE A 18 -0.21 6.46 -7.74
C ILE A 18 0.18 4.99 -7.52
N GLY A 19 1.41 4.61 -7.87
CA GLY A 19 1.91 3.25 -7.67
C GLY A 19 1.91 2.84 -6.19
N ALA A 20 2.41 3.71 -5.32
CA ALA A 20 2.43 3.49 -3.88
C ALA A 20 1.02 3.40 -3.27
N THR A 21 0.07 4.21 -3.75
CA THR A 21 -1.34 4.14 -3.35
C THR A 21 -1.99 2.82 -3.75
N VAL A 22 -1.74 2.34 -4.97
CA VAL A 22 -2.24 1.04 -5.43
C VAL A 22 -1.65 -0.10 -4.58
N VAL A 23 -0.36 -0.07 -4.29
CA VAL A 23 0.30 -1.05 -3.42
C VAL A 23 -0.28 -1.01 -2.01
N ALA A 24 -0.55 0.18 -1.47
CA ALA A 24 -1.17 0.34 -0.16
C ALA A 24 -2.56 -0.33 -0.09
N VAL A 25 -3.41 -0.07 -1.09
CA VAL A 25 -4.73 -0.69 -1.19
C VAL A 25 -4.63 -2.21 -1.30
N LEU A 26 -3.74 -2.73 -2.17
CA LEU A 26 -3.55 -4.16 -2.34
C LEU A 26 -3.05 -4.84 -1.06
N ALA A 27 -2.11 -4.23 -0.35
CA ALA A 27 -1.59 -4.75 0.92
C ALA A 27 -2.68 -4.83 1.99
N VAL A 28 -3.53 -3.79 2.10
CA VAL A 28 -4.67 -3.79 3.03
C VAL A 28 -5.67 -4.87 2.66
N VAL A 29 -6.03 -4.99 1.38
CA VAL A 29 -6.97 -6.02 0.91
C VAL A 29 -6.44 -7.42 1.19
N LEU A 30 -5.16 -7.69 0.89
CA LEU A 30 -4.52 -8.96 1.19
C LEU A 30 -4.52 -9.26 2.70
N GLY A 31 -4.23 -8.27 3.54
CA GLY A 31 -4.30 -8.42 4.99
C GLY A 31 -5.72 -8.78 5.47
N ILE A 32 -6.75 -8.10 4.96
CA ILE A 32 -8.14 -8.39 5.31
C ILE A 32 -8.52 -9.80 4.86
N VAL A 33 -8.16 -10.20 3.64
CA VAL A 33 -8.45 -11.55 3.13
C VAL A 33 -7.81 -12.63 4.01
N LEU A 34 -6.54 -12.47 4.38
CA LEU A 34 -5.85 -13.42 5.27
C LEU A 34 -6.48 -13.45 6.67
N GLY A 35 -6.88 -12.29 7.20
CA GLY A 35 -7.60 -12.19 8.47
C GLY A 35 -8.93 -12.92 8.45
N VAL A 36 -9.74 -12.73 7.40
CA VAL A 36 -11.03 -13.40 7.22
C VAL A 36 -10.83 -14.90 7.04
N MET A 37 -9.86 -15.32 6.22
CA MET A 37 -9.56 -16.74 6.02
C MET A 37 -9.13 -17.42 7.33
N GLY A 38 -8.32 -16.75 8.16
CA GLY A 38 -7.93 -17.29 9.46
C GLY A 38 -9.05 -17.27 10.49
N TYR A 39 -9.98 -16.30 10.43
CA TYR A 39 -11.19 -16.31 11.25
C TYR A 39 -12.13 -17.47 10.89
N GLN A 40 -12.16 -17.85 9.61
CA GLN A 40 -12.95 -18.97 9.11
C GLN A 40 -12.25 -20.33 9.25
N GLU A 41 -11.05 -20.37 9.84
CA GLU A 41 -10.19 -21.56 9.94
C GLU A 41 -10.05 -22.30 8.59
N MET A 42 -10.04 -21.54 7.49
CA MET A 42 -9.95 -22.11 6.14
C MET A 42 -8.56 -22.67 5.87
N SER A 43 -8.47 -23.76 5.12
CA SER A 43 -7.19 -24.28 4.65
C SER A 43 -6.74 -23.56 3.37
N LEU A 44 -5.53 -23.02 3.39
CA LEU A 44 -4.89 -22.51 2.17
C LEU A 44 -4.23 -23.68 1.42
N PRO A 45 -4.41 -23.80 0.09
CA PRO A 45 -3.81 -24.86 -0.71
C PRO A 45 -2.29 -24.99 -0.57
N LEU A 46 -1.61 -23.90 -0.20
CA LEU A 46 -0.15 -23.82 -0.10
C LEU A 46 0.40 -23.72 1.34
N ALA A 47 -0.45 -23.44 2.33
CA ALA A 47 -0.01 -23.10 3.70
C ALA A 47 -0.64 -23.95 4.81
N GLY A 48 -1.53 -24.89 4.46
CA GLY A 48 -2.21 -25.75 5.44
C GLY A 48 -3.38 -25.04 6.14
N GLU A 49 -3.79 -25.57 7.30
CA GLU A 49 -4.84 -24.96 8.13
C GLU A 49 -4.42 -23.58 8.61
N LEU A 50 -5.24 -22.58 8.29
CA LEU A 50 -5.00 -21.21 8.68
C LEU A 50 -5.69 -20.97 10.02
N SER A 51 -4.94 -21.17 11.10
CA SER A 51 -5.38 -20.78 12.45
C SER A 51 -5.65 -19.28 12.51
N ILE A 52 -6.54 -18.87 13.42
CA ILE A 52 -6.84 -17.47 13.69
C ILE A 52 -5.58 -16.64 14.00
N VAL A 53 -4.56 -17.25 14.62
CA VAL A 53 -3.28 -16.58 14.88
C VAL A 53 -2.57 -16.23 13.56
N THR A 54 -2.52 -17.17 12.62
CA THR A 54 -1.91 -16.95 11.29
C THR A 54 -2.67 -15.91 10.48
N GLY A 55 -4.00 -15.91 10.55
CA GLY A 55 -4.84 -14.89 9.91
C GLY A 55 -4.62 -13.51 10.50
N MET A 56 -4.53 -13.41 11.83
CA MET A 56 -4.22 -12.17 12.53
C MET A 56 -2.83 -11.63 12.18
N VAL A 57 -1.81 -12.51 12.07
CA VAL A 57 -0.47 -12.11 11.61
C VAL A 57 -0.53 -11.56 10.18
N GLY A 58 -1.23 -12.24 9.27
CA GLY A 58 -1.41 -11.78 7.89
C GLY A 58 -2.13 -10.44 7.79
N LEU A 59 -3.17 -10.23 8.61
CA LEU A 59 -3.89 -8.97 8.72
C LEU A 59 -2.96 -7.84 9.17
N LEU A 60 -2.24 -8.04 10.28
CA LEU A 60 -1.32 -7.05 10.82
C LEU A 60 -0.18 -6.73 9.84
N PHE A 61 0.35 -7.73 9.14
CA PHE A 61 1.34 -7.53 8.08
C PHE A 61 0.79 -6.68 6.94
N GLY A 62 -0.36 -7.06 6.37
CA GLY A 62 -0.98 -6.32 5.27
C GLY A 62 -1.30 -4.87 5.65
N LEU A 63 -1.78 -4.65 6.87
CA LEU A 63 -2.07 -3.32 7.40
C LEU A 63 -0.80 -2.49 7.62
N PHE A 64 0.27 -3.08 8.18
CA PHE A 64 1.55 -2.41 8.36
C PHE A 64 2.15 -1.95 7.02
N PHE A 65 2.26 -2.86 6.05
CA PHE A 65 2.79 -2.53 4.73
C PHE A 65 1.88 -1.56 3.97
N GLY A 66 0.56 -1.68 4.15
CA GLY A 66 -0.41 -0.73 3.60
C GLY A 66 -0.20 0.69 4.13
N ILE A 67 -0.06 0.85 5.44
CA ILE A 67 0.19 2.15 6.07
C ILE A 67 1.54 2.72 5.63
N VAL A 68 2.60 1.90 5.61
CA VAL A 68 3.92 2.36 5.18
C VAL A 68 3.90 2.81 3.72
N ALA A 69 3.26 2.05 2.83
CA ALA A 69 3.11 2.42 1.43
C ALA A 69 2.24 3.67 1.24
N PHE A 70 1.20 3.84 2.05
CA PHE A 70 0.36 5.04 2.04
C PHE A 70 1.12 6.28 2.54
N VAL A 71 1.89 6.16 3.62
CA VAL A 71 2.78 7.23 4.11
C VAL A 71 3.84 7.56 3.06
N ALA A 72 4.42 6.57 2.40
CA ALA A 72 5.33 6.78 1.28
C ALA A 72 4.63 7.52 0.13
N ALA A 73 3.40 7.15 -0.23
CA ALA A 73 2.61 7.85 -1.25
C ALA A 73 2.31 9.31 -0.87
N ALA A 74 2.07 9.58 0.41
CA ALA A 74 1.71 10.89 0.92
C ALA A 74 2.91 11.84 1.12
N TYR A 75 4.09 11.31 1.44
CA TYR A 75 5.26 12.10 1.83
C TYR A 75 6.48 11.97 0.92
N MET A 76 6.53 10.98 0.01
CA MET A 76 7.55 11.00 -1.04
C MET A 76 7.09 11.92 -2.17
N ASP A 77 7.70 13.11 -2.18
CA ASP A 77 7.75 13.95 -3.36
C ASP A 77 8.30 13.13 -4.55
N SER A 78 7.75 13.31 -5.75
CA SER A 78 8.17 12.49 -6.88
C SER A 78 9.55 12.89 -7.36
N GLY A 79 10.57 12.20 -6.87
CA GLY A 79 11.93 12.33 -7.40
C GLY A 79 12.07 11.88 -8.86
N TYR A 80 11.01 11.35 -9.49
CA TYR A 80 10.99 10.85 -10.86
C TYR A 80 9.76 11.36 -11.61
N GLY A 81 9.78 12.63 -12.02
CA GLY A 81 8.68 13.29 -12.72
C GLY A 81 9.01 14.53 -13.55
N ASP A 82 10.18 15.15 -13.34
CA ASP A 82 10.57 16.41 -14.00
C ASP A 82 11.60 16.21 -15.13
N ASP A 83 11.54 15.09 -15.86
CA ASP A 83 12.25 14.98 -17.15
C ASP A 83 11.26 14.72 -18.29
N HIS A 84 10.46 15.74 -18.56
CA HIS A 84 9.98 16.01 -19.90
C HIS A 84 10.55 17.37 -20.30
N GLY A 85 11.79 17.33 -20.82
CA GLY A 85 12.29 18.40 -21.65
C GLY A 85 11.28 18.73 -22.75
N HIS A 86 10.77 19.96 -22.72
CA HIS A 86 10.59 20.91 -23.84
C HIS A 86 9.92 22.17 -23.29
#